data_AF-A0A1X9X9S5-F1
#
_entry.id   AF-A0A1X9X9S5-F1
#
_cell.length_a   1.000
_cell.length_b   1.000
_cell.length_c   1.000
_cell.angle_alpha   90.00
_cell.angle_beta   90.00
_cell.angle_gamma   90.00
#
_symmetry.space_group_name_H-M   'P 1'
#
loop_
_entity.id
_entity.type
_entity.pdbx_description
1 polymer ?
#
loop_
_entity_poly.entity_id
_entity_poly.type
_entity_poly.pdbx_seq_one_letter_code
_entity_poly.pdbx_strand_id
1 'polypeptide(L)' 'IGGHGDPGQALERSLNKLKMDYVDLYLIHYPVPERLRSWRVLEGLRASGKTRSIG' A
#
# COMPACT_ATOMS: atom_id res chain seq x y z
N ILE A 1 17.24 13.65 -1.12
CA ILE A 1 16.03 13.10 -1.78
C ILE A 1 15.62 11.84 -1.02
N GLY A 2 14.69 11.99 -0.07
CA GLY A 2 14.32 10.90 0.85
C GLY A 2 13.62 9.77 0.11
N GLY A 3 14.04 8.52 0.37
CA GLY A 3 13.46 7.35 -0.28
C GLY A 3 11.98 7.21 0.07
N HIS A 4 11.11 7.35 -0.93
CA HIS A 4 9.73 6.91 -0.81
C HIS A 4 9.74 5.39 -0.58
N GLY A 5 9.28 4.96 0.60
CA GLY A 5 9.29 3.56 0.99
C GLY A 5 8.46 2.70 0.05
N ASP A 6 8.90 1.45 -0.17
CA ASP A 6 8.17 0.48 -0.97
C ASP A 6 6.75 0.25 -0.39
N PRO A 7 5.67 0.49 -1.17
CA PRO A 7 4.29 0.34 -0.68
C PRO A 7 3.95 -1.08 -0.22
N GLY A 8 4.58 -2.10 -0.83
CA GLY A 8 4.38 -3.49 -0.42
C GLY A 8 4.89 -3.73 1.00
N GLN A 9 6.14 -3.36 1.27
CA GLN A 9 6.70 -3.41 2.62
C GLN A 9 5.95 -2.51 3.61
N ALA A 10 5.40 -1.38 3.15
CA ALA A 10 4.59 -0.51 3.99
C ALA A 10 3.29 -1.19 4.42
N LEU A 11 2.57 -1.84 3.50
CA LEU A 11 1.36 -2.59 3.82
C LEU A 11 1.67 -3.78 4.74
N GLU A 12 2.73 -4.54 4.47
CA GLU A 12 3.16 -5.65 5.36
C GLU A 12 3.40 -5.20 6.80
N ARG A 13 4.12 -4.08 6.97
CA ARG A 13 4.35 -3.52 8.31
C ARG A 13 3.04 -3.08 8.98
N SER A 14 2.11 -2.51 8.22
CA SER A 14 0.80 -2.13 8.74
C SER A 14 -0.03 -3.34 9.17
N LEU A 15 -0.09 -4.38 8.33
CA LEU A 15 -0.78 -5.65 8.63
C LEU A 15 -0.23 -6.30 9.90
N ASN A 16 1.10 -6.38 10.03
CA ASN A 16 1.76 -6.90 11.23
C ASN A 16 1.43 -6.10 12.49
N LYS A 17 1.38 -4.77 12.41
CA LYS A 17 1.00 -3.91 13.56
C LYS A 17 -0.46 -4.06 13.94
N LEU A 18 -1.33 -4.20 12.95
CA LEU A 18 -2.77 -4.39 13.13
C LEU A 18 -3.13 -5.83 13.52
N LYS A 19 -2.21 -6.79 13.36
CA LYS A 19 -2.44 -8.23 13.51
C LYS A 19 -3.57 -8.71 12.60
N MET A 20 -3.50 -8.31 11.34
CA MET A 20 -4.49 -8.61 10.32
C MET A 20 -3.82 -9.23 9.10
N ASP A 21 -4.54 -10.08 8.39
CA ASP A 21 -4.09 -10.65 7.11
C ASP A 21 -4.41 -9.75 5.91
N TYR A 22 -5.39 -8.85 6.06
CA TYR A 22 -5.81 -7.89 5.03
C TYR A 22 -6.47 -6.63 5.64
N VAL A 23 -6.68 -5.60 4.82
CA VAL A 23 -7.51 -4.42 5.15
C VAL A 23 -8.55 -4.14 4.06
N ASP A 24 -9.73 -3.63 4.40
CA ASP A 24 -10.75 -3.33 3.40
C ASP A 24 -10.35 -2.18 2.45
N LEU A 25 -9.59 -1.20 2.93
CA LEU A 25 -9.16 -0.03 2.16
C LEU A 25 -7.72 0.37 2.49
N TYR A 26 -6.89 0.59 1.46
CA TYR A 26 -5.53 1.11 1.60
C TYR A 26 -5.31 2.36 0.73
N LEU A 27 -4.75 3.43 1.32
CA LEU A 27 -4.68 4.76 0.71
C LEU A 27 -3.26 5.26 0.49
N ILE A 28 -3.05 5.98 -0.61
CA ILE A 28 -1.92 6.90 -0.78
C ILE A 28 -2.22 8.16 0.03
N HIS A 29 -1.58 8.28 1.20
CA HIS A 29 -1.83 9.37 2.16
C HIS A 29 -1.51 10.78 1.63
N TYR A 30 -0.52 10.95 0.74
CA TYR A 30 -0.08 12.26 0.29
C TYR A 30 0.30 12.30 -1.20
N PRO A 31 -0.02 13.38 -1.94
CA PRO A 31 0.31 13.49 -3.36
C PRO A 31 1.80 13.75 -3.57
N VAL A 32 2.56 12.67 -3.79
CA VAL A 32 3.98 12.73 -4.19
C VAL A 32 4.14 12.51 -5.71
N PRO A 33 5.23 12.99 -6.34
CA PRO A 33 5.48 12.76 -7.78
C PRO A 33 5.44 11.29 -8.18
N GLU A 34 5.87 10.39 -7.29
CA GLU A 34 5.98 8.96 -7.48
C GLU A 34 4.65 8.20 -7.33
N ARG A 35 3.53 8.89 -7.06
CA ARG A 35 2.23 8.25 -6.79
C ARG A 35 1.79 7.27 -7.87
N LEU A 36 2.13 7.49 -9.14
CA LEU A 36 1.79 6.58 -10.23
C LEU A 36 2.57 5.26 -10.18
N ARG A 37 3.78 5.27 -9.61
CA ARG A 37 4.51 4.02 -9.32
C ARG A 37 3.89 3.32 -8.13
N SER A 38 3.57 4.07 -7.07
CA SER A 38 2.89 3.51 -5.90
C SER A 38 1.55 2.89 -6.27
N TRP A 39 0.75 3.54 -7.12
CA TRP A 39 -0.53 3.03 -7.60
C TRP A 39 -0.41 1.65 -8.26
N ARG A 40 0.59 1.46 -9.13
CA ARG A 40 0.84 0.16 -9.77
C ARG A 40 1.15 -0.95 -8.75
N VAL A 41 1.86 -0.60 -7.67
CA VAL A 41 2.10 -1.55 -6.57
C VAL A 41 0.79 -1.84 -5.83
N LEU A 42 -0.02 -0.82 -5.54
CA LEU A 42 -1.34 -0.98 -4.90
C LEU A 42 -2.29 -1.89 -5.71
N GLU A 43 -2.27 -1.80 -7.04
CA GLU A 43 -3.01 -2.72 -7.92
C GLU A 43 -2.61 -4.18 -7.69
N GLY A 44 -1.31 -4.46 -7.59
CA GLY A 44 -0.80 -5.79 -7.25
C GLY A 44 -1.17 -6.25 -5.83
N LEU A 45 -1.13 -5.34 -4.84
CA LEU A 45 -1.54 -5.65 -3.47
C LEU A 45 -3.03 -5.99 -3.40
N ARG A 46 -3.88 -5.28 -4.13
CA ARG A 46 -5.30 -5.61 -4.28
C ARG A 46 -5.50 -6.97 -4.95
N ALA A 47 -4.78 -7.24 -6.04
CA ALA A 47 -4.84 -8.54 -6.72
C ALA A 47 -4.41 -9.71 -5.82
N SER A 48 -3.46 -9.48 -4.90
CA SER A 48 -3.02 -10.49 -3.94
C SER A 48 -3.98 -10.76 -2.78
N GLY A 49 -5.06 -9.97 -2.64
CA GLY A 49 -6.03 -10.10 -1.54
C GLY A 49 -5.62 -9.40 -0.23
N LYS A 50 -4.45 -8.76 -0.16
CA LYS A 50 -4.00 -8.00 1.02
C LYS A 50 -4.82 -6.74 1.27
N THR A 51 -5.53 -6.25 0.26
CA THR A 51 -6.55 -5.23 0.42
C THR A 51 -7.70 -5.40 -0.57
N ARG A 52 -8.92 -5.02 -0.17
CA ARG A 52 -10.11 -5.13 -1.05
C ARG A 52 -10.25 -3.91 -1.98
N SER A 53 -9.92 -2.73 -1.48
CA SER A 53 -10.04 -1.45 -2.18
C SER A 53 -8.76 -0.62 -2.03
N ILE A 54 -8.45 0.18 -3.05
CA ILE A 54 -7.29 1.08 -3.06
C ILE A 54 -7.72 2.50 -3.41
N GLY A 55 -7.02 3.51 -2.86
CA GLY A 55 -7.29 4.92 -3.09
C GLY A 55 -6.10 5.83 -2.87
#